data_AF-W4PG47-F1
#
_entry.id   AF-W4PG47-F1
#
_cell.length_a   1.000
_cell.length_b   1.000
_cell.length_c   1.000
_cell.angle_alpha   90.00
_cell.angle_beta   90.00
_cell.angle_gamma   90.00
#
_symmetry.space_group_name_H-M   'P 1'
#
loop_
_entity.id
_entity.type
_entity.pdbx_description
1 polymer ?
#
loop_
_entity_poly.entity_id
_entity_poly.type
_entity_poly.pdbx_seq_one_letter_code
_entity_poly.pdbx_strand_id
1 'polypeptide(L)'
;MAAGSNASEGVWMASPKGTDLKDAKHVFIFESAYDAMSFYQLRMKQESGLDYQGRRELKSAVFVSTGGNPSYGQIHGLITHAPNATFHLAFDNDMAGKQFADNFEEIARAMSPVAPDKVALEMKPFIESLPKPLETTKDLLAIDDEQYDELPKPLRELYLKYDSAREEALEYHYSPFLCQEDKQDAADKMNLAYKEFKDALFEKLNVKEGQSLQPVKTIRETPSEGYKDFNDELLDKKQYALTDVIETAFDDDGINLTVERQEENEETKHHGFKR
;
A
#
# COMPACT_ATOMS: atom_id res chain seq x y z
N MET A 1 24.27 11.87 -0.11
CA MET A 1 23.34 12.77 -0.85
C MET A 1 23.90 14.20 -0.80
N ALA A 2 23.82 14.97 -1.89
CA ALA A 2 24.31 16.35 -1.94
C ALA A 2 23.37 17.30 -1.15
N ALA A 3 23.93 18.31 -0.50
CA ALA A 3 23.16 19.33 0.22
C ALA A 3 22.22 20.08 -0.73
N GLY A 4 20.93 20.18 -0.36
CA GLY A 4 19.88 20.81 -1.18
C GLY A 4 19.11 19.87 -2.10
N SER A 5 19.39 18.57 -2.11
CA SER A 5 18.56 17.57 -2.80
C SER A 5 17.30 17.24 -1.99
N ASN A 6 16.17 16.95 -2.67
CA ASN A 6 14.92 16.49 -2.04
C ASN A 6 15.05 15.00 -1.64
N ALA A 7 16.01 14.71 -0.76
CA ALA A 7 16.29 13.37 -0.28
C ALA A 7 15.11 12.73 0.47
N SER A 8 14.24 13.56 1.04
CA SER A 8 13.10 13.14 1.83
C SER A 8 11.88 12.73 1.02
N GLU A 9 11.80 13.05 -0.28
CA GLU A 9 10.64 12.71 -1.12
C GLU A 9 11.03 12.13 -2.48
N GLY A 10 12.23 12.44 -2.96
CA GLY A 10 12.74 11.93 -4.24
C GLY A 10 13.09 10.45 -4.16
N VAL A 11 12.79 9.72 -5.23
CA VAL A 11 13.17 8.32 -5.41
C VAL A 11 13.75 8.12 -6.81
N TRP A 12 14.58 7.11 -6.98
CA TRP A 12 14.98 6.64 -8.31
C TRP A 12 13.93 5.66 -8.81
N MET A 13 13.46 5.82 -10.05
CA MET A 13 12.49 4.91 -10.64
C MET A 13 12.86 4.54 -12.07
N ALA A 14 12.56 3.30 -12.45
CA ALA A 14 12.72 2.80 -13.80
C ALA A 14 11.56 1.87 -14.17
N SER A 15 11.15 1.88 -15.43
CA SER A 15 10.22 0.89 -15.98
C SER A 15 10.74 0.40 -17.33
N PRO A 16 10.95 -0.91 -17.53
CA PRO A 16 11.47 -1.45 -18.80
C PRO A 16 10.60 -1.13 -20.02
N LYS A 17 9.29 -0.95 -19.83
CA LYS A 17 8.34 -0.55 -20.89
C LYS A 17 8.03 0.95 -20.89
N GLY A 18 8.64 1.73 -19.99
CA GLY A 18 8.27 3.13 -19.80
C GLY A 18 6.85 3.31 -19.28
N THR A 19 6.37 2.40 -18.42
CA THR A 19 5.08 2.56 -17.76
C THR A 19 5.16 3.72 -16.76
N ASP A 20 4.22 4.66 -16.84
CA ASP A 20 4.07 5.73 -15.86
C ASP A 20 3.64 5.16 -14.49
N LEU A 21 4.12 5.75 -13.40
CA LEU A 21 3.83 5.29 -12.04
C LEU A 21 2.31 5.18 -11.76
N LYS A 22 1.52 6.15 -12.21
CA LYS A 22 0.05 6.18 -12.05
C LYS A 22 -0.69 5.04 -12.75
N ASP A 23 -0.08 4.47 -13.79
CA ASP A 23 -0.65 3.42 -14.63
C ASP A 23 -0.07 2.04 -14.27
N ALA A 24 0.88 1.99 -13.33
CA ALA A 24 1.55 0.77 -12.92
C ALA A 24 0.60 -0.14 -12.13
N LYS A 25 0.54 -1.42 -12.53
CA LYS A 25 -0.13 -2.46 -11.73
C LYS A 25 0.75 -2.98 -10.59
N HIS A 26 2.06 -3.00 -10.82
CA HIS A 26 3.06 -3.47 -9.87
C HIS A 26 4.14 -2.43 -9.70
N VAL A 27 4.42 -2.07 -8.45
CA VAL A 27 5.52 -1.19 -8.06
C VAL A 27 6.42 -1.95 -7.10
N PHE A 28 7.65 -2.24 -7.52
CA PHE A 28 8.65 -2.90 -6.69
C PHE A 28 9.53 -1.85 -6.02
N ILE A 29 9.71 -1.93 -4.70
CA ILE A 29 10.45 -0.95 -3.91
C ILE A 29 11.65 -1.64 -3.25
N PHE A 30 12.83 -1.05 -3.43
CA PHE A 30 14.11 -1.54 -2.95
C PHE A 30 14.87 -0.44 -2.21
N GLU A 31 15.80 -0.82 -1.34
CA GLU A 31 16.71 0.13 -0.67
C GLU A 31 17.70 0.71 -1.69
N SER A 32 18.24 -0.15 -2.57
CA SER A 32 19.25 0.22 -3.56
C SER A 32 18.80 -0.03 -5.01
N ALA A 33 19.42 0.68 -5.95
CA ALA A 33 19.20 0.44 -7.37
C ALA A 33 19.82 -0.89 -7.85
N TYR A 34 20.85 -1.38 -7.14
CA TYR A 34 21.47 -2.67 -7.43
C TYR A 34 20.49 -3.81 -7.18
N ASP A 35 19.78 -3.79 -6.05
CA ASP A 35 18.77 -4.81 -5.75
C ASP A 35 17.62 -4.80 -6.75
N ALA A 36 17.18 -3.60 -7.16
CA ALA A 36 16.15 -3.47 -8.19
C ALA A 36 16.56 -4.13 -9.51
N MET A 37 17.82 -3.90 -9.94
CA MET A 37 18.38 -4.53 -11.14
C MET A 37 18.54 -6.04 -10.96
N SER A 38 19.06 -6.47 -9.81
CA SER A 38 19.33 -7.88 -9.51
C SER A 38 18.05 -8.70 -9.42
N PHE A 39 17.02 -8.19 -8.75
CA PHE A 39 15.70 -8.77 -8.72
C PHE A 39 15.14 -8.96 -10.15
N TYR A 40 15.20 -7.91 -10.98
CA TYR A 40 14.71 -7.99 -12.35
C TYR A 40 15.43 -9.07 -13.15
N GLN A 41 16.76 -9.13 -13.04
CA GLN A 41 17.57 -10.14 -13.73
C GLN A 41 17.25 -11.55 -13.25
N LEU A 42 17.19 -11.78 -11.94
CA LEU A 42 16.83 -13.06 -11.33
C LEU A 42 15.46 -13.55 -11.81
N ARG A 43 14.44 -12.67 -11.78
CA ARG A 43 13.08 -13.01 -12.22
C ARG A 43 12.99 -13.24 -13.73
N MET A 44 13.84 -12.61 -14.54
CA MET A 44 13.85 -12.82 -16.00
C MET A 44 14.57 -14.09 -16.46
N LYS A 45 15.32 -14.78 -15.58
CA LYS A 45 15.93 -16.08 -15.90
C LYS A 45 14.85 -17.11 -16.24
N GLN A 46 15.20 -18.11 -17.06
CA GLN A 46 14.25 -19.17 -17.43
C GLN A 46 13.79 -19.99 -16.22
N GLU A 47 14.69 -20.18 -15.25
CA GLU A 47 14.52 -20.97 -14.03
C GLU A 47 13.62 -20.30 -12.99
N SER A 48 13.22 -19.03 -13.19
CA SER A 48 12.39 -18.29 -12.21
C SER A 48 10.96 -18.80 -12.09
N GLY A 49 10.53 -19.69 -13.00
CA GLY A 49 9.16 -20.20 -13.04
C GLY A 49 8.12 -19.19 -13.56
N LEU A 50 8.53 -17.96 -13.94
CA LEU A 50 7.60 -16.99 -14.54
C LEU A 50 7.17 -17.42 -15.94
N ASP A 51 5.85 -17.53 -16.11
CA ASP A 51 5.23 -17.78 -17.40
C ASP A 51 5.31 -16.55 -18.34
N TYR A 52 4.76 -16.69 -19.55
CA TYR A 52 4.78 -15.62 -20.54
C TYR A 52 4.07 -14.34 -20.05
N GLN A 53 2.96 -14.48 -19.33
CA GLN A 53 2.16 -13.36 -18.87
C GLN A 53 2.87 -12.63 -17.71
N GLY A 54 3.41 -13.37 -16.74
CA GLY A 54 4.19 -12.82 -15.64
C GLY A 54 5.42 -12.06 -16.11
N ARG A 55 6.13 -12.55 -17.15
CA ARG A 55 7.22 -11.79 -17.77
C ARG A 55 6.74 -10.49 -18.45
N ARG A 56 5.55 -10.50 -19.05
CA ARG A 56 4.98 -9.28 -19.66
C ARG A 56 4.59 -8.25 -18.60
N GLU A 57 4.05 -8.70 -17.48
CA GLU A 57 3.66 -7.89 -16.33
C GLU A 57 4.89 -7.29 -15.64
N LEU A 58 5.93 -8.10 -15.40
CA LEU A 58 7.19 -7.63 -14.84
C LEU A 58 7.86 -6.57 -15.72
N LYS A 59 7.81 -6.70 -17.07
CA LYS A 59 8.30 -5.67 -17.98
C LYS A 59 7.51 -4.36 -17.92
N SER A 60 6.22 -4.42 -17.55
CA SER A 60 5.37 -3.24 -17.38
C SER A 60 5.38 -2.68 -15.95
N ALA A 61 6.07 -3.33 -15.02
CA ALA A 61 6.17 -2.85 -13.65
C ALA A 61 7.07 -1.60 -13.56
N VAL A 62 6.96 -0.91 -12.42
CA VAL A 62 7.85 0.19 -12.03
C VAL A 62 8.74 -0.32 -10.90
N PHE A 63 10.04 -0.07 -11.00
CA PHE A 63 11.04 -0.45 -10.02
C PHE A 63 11.57 0.83 -9.38
N VAL A 64 11.58 0.88 -8.06
CA VAL A 64 11.87 2.07 -7.27
C VAL A 64 13.02 1.77 -6.31
N SER A 65 14.02 2.65 -6.26
CA SER A 65 15.01 2.67 -5.19
C SER A 65 14.84 3.91 -4.32
N THR A 66 14.79 3.69 -3.01
CA THR A 66 14.71 4.75 -1.99
C THR A 66 16.07 5.40 -1.73
N GLY A 67 17.17 4.78 -2.19
CA GLY A 67 18.53 5.29 -2.01
C GLY A 67 19.05 5.12 -0.58
N GLY A 68 18.63 4.04 0.09
CA GLY A 68 18.82 3.78 1.52
C GLY A 68 17.48 3.75 2.27
N ASN A 69 17.50 4.13 3.55
CA ASN A 69 16.34 4.04 4.43
C ASN A 69 15.14 4.85 3.88
N PRO A 70 13.97 4.21 3.67
CA PRO A 70 12.80 4.90 3.15
C PRO A 70 12.28 5.94 4.13
N SER A 71 11.98 7.13 3.62
CA SER A 71 11.33 8.20 4.39
C SER A 71 9.81 8.12 4.30
N TYR A 72 9.11 8.80 5.23
CA TYR A 72 7.67 9.01 5.14
C TYR A 72 7.25 9.68 3.82
N GLY A 73 7.97 10.72 3.38
CA GLY A 73 7.64 11.47 2.17
C GLY A 73 7.74 10.63 0.90
N GLN A 74 8.74 9.75 0.79
CA GLN A 74 8.89 8.81 -0.31
C GLN A 74 7.73 7.80 -0.34
N ILE A 75 7.44 7.16 0.81
CA ILE A 75 6.36 6.16 0.91
C ILE A 75 5.01 6.81 0.61
N HIS A 76 4.69 7.91 1.28
CA HIS A 76 3.45 8.66 1.07
C HIS A 76 3.31 9.11 -0.39
N GLY A 77 4.39 9.61 -0.99
CA GLY A 77 4.43 10.02 -2.39
C GLY A 77 4.11 8.87 -3.34
N LEU A 78 4.72 7.69 -3.14
CA LEU A 78 4.48 6.50 -3.97
C LEU A 78 3.02 6.04 -3.88
N ILE A 79 2.49 5.91 -2.67
CA ILE A 79 1.09 5.49 -2.43
C ILE A 79 0.11 6.48 -3.06
N THR A 80 0.38 7.78 -2.92
CA THR A 80 -0.47 8.84 -3.48
C THR A 80 -0.50 8.81 -5.02
N HIS A 81 0.64 8.52 -5.65
CA HIS A 81 0.76 8.56 -7.12
C HIS A 81 0.45 7.23 -7.80
N ALA A 82 0.42 6.11 -7.06
CA ALA A 82 0.02 4.79 -7.57
C ALA A 82 -0.98 4.09 -6.62
N PRO A 83 -2.14 4.69 -6.33
CA PRO A 83 -3.10 4.19 -5.33
C PRO A 83 -3.76 2.86 -5.71
N ASN A 84 -3.69 2.47 -6.99
CA ASN A 84 -4.28 1.23 -7.50
C ASN A 84 -3.23 0.13 -7.76
N ALA A 85 -1.95 0.39 -7.46
CA ALA A 85 -0.88 -0.57 -7.66
C ALA A 85 -0.80 -1.57 -6.51
N THR A 86 -0.27 -2.76 -6.81
CA THR A 86 0.29 -3.65 -5.81
C THR A 86 1.75 -3.27 -5.56
N PHE A 87 2.09 -2.97 -4.32
CA PHE A 87 3.43 -2.63 -3.88
C PHE A 87 4.17 -3.88 -3.42
N HIS A 88 5.27 -4.20 -4.09
CA HIS A 88 6.15 -5.29 -3.74
C HIS A 88 7.33 -4.72 -2.94
N LEU A 89 7.35 -5.00 -1.64
CA LEU A 89 8.34 -4.50 -0.69
C LEU A 89 9.53 -5.45 -0.67
N ALA A 90 10.60 -5.07 -1.35
CA ALA A 90 11.79 -5.86 -1.61
C ALA A 90 13.01 -5.30 -0.86
N PHE A 91 12.80 -4.90 0.40
CA PHE A 91 13.84 -4.45 1.31
C PHE A 91 14.72 -5.60 1.78
N ASP A 92 15.87 -5.28 2.37
CA ASP A 92 16.85 -6.26 2.85
C ASP A 92 16.20 -7.24 3.86
N ASN A 93 16.67 -8.48 3.86
CA ASN A 93 16.20 -9.52 4.77
C ASN A 93 16.88 -9.46 6.15
N ASP A 94 17.17 -8.25 6.62
CA ASP A 94 17.67 -7.98 7.96
C ASP A 94 16.57 -7.35 8.84
N MET A 95 16.94 -6.96 10.06
CA MET A 95 15.98 -6.32 10.98
C MET A 95 15.50 -4.95 10.47
N ALA A 96 16.37 -4.17 9.82
CA ALA A 96 16.03 -2.84 9.35
C ALA A 96 15.07 -2.91 8.16
N GLY A 97 15.36 -3.76 7.18
CA GLY A 97 14.50 -3.98 6.02
C GLY A 97 13.13 -4.55 6.40
N LYS A 98 13.03 -5.39 7.45
CA LYS A 98 11.74 -5.82 8.02
C LYS A 98 10.95 -4.64 8.58
N GLN A 99 11.58 -3.81 9.41
CA GLN A 99 10.96 -2.60 9.96
C GLN A 99 10.51 -1.63 8.86
N PHE A 100 11.25 -1.51 7.75
CA PHE A 100 10.85 -0.67 6.63
C PHE A 100 9.57 -1.14 5.95
N ALA A 101 9.36 -2.46 5.82
CA ALA A 101 8.09 -2.99 5.32
C ALA A 101 6.94 -2.72 6.29
N ASP A 102 7.15 -2.95 7.60
CA ASP A 102 6.13 -2.68 8.62
C ASP A 102 5.72 -1.20 8.62
N ASN A 103 6.70 -0.30 8.53
CA ASN A 103 6.47 1.15 8.43
C ASN A 103 5.69 1.51 7.16
N PHE A 104 6.00 0.87 6.02
CA PHE A 104 5.26 1.09 4.78
C PHE A 104 3.79 0.71 4.94
N GLU A 105 3.53 -0.46 5.51
CA GLU A 105 2.16 -0.93 5.73
C GLU A 105 1.41 -0.06 6.73
N GLU A 106 2.07 0.43 7.78
CA GLU A 106 1.46 1.36 8.73
C GLU A 106 1.06 2.68 8.05
N ILE A 107 1.94 3.25 7.24
CA ILE A 107 1.63 4.45 6.45
C ILE A 107 0.48 4.18 5.48
N ALA A 108 0.50 3.03 4.77
CA ALA A 108 -0.58 2.64 3.87
C ALA A 108 -1.93 2.50 4.60
N ARG A 109 -1.93 1.90 5.79
CA ARG A 109 -3.13 1.81 6.65
C ARG A 109 -3.61 3.19 7.09
N ALA A 110 -2.72 4.07 7.54
CA ALA A 110 -3.06 5.43 7.96
C ALA A 110 -3.54 6.33 6.80
N MET A 111 -3.19 5.99 5.56
CA MET A 111 -3.67 6.66 4.35
C MET A 111 -5.05 6.16 3.88
N SER A 112 -5.58 5.07 4.45
CA SER A 112 -6.96 4.66 4.15
C SER A 112 -7.94 5.78 4.50
N PRO A 113 -8.94 6.07 3.64
CA PRO A 113 -9.94 7.12 3.91
C PRO A 113 -10.74 6.88 5.20
N VAL A 114 -10.87 5.61 5.58
CA VAL A 114 -11.61 5.16 6.77
C VAL A 114 -10.69 4.80 7.93
N ALA A 115 -9.43 5.24 7.90
CA ALA A 115 -8.51 5.08 9.01
C ALA A 115 -9.03 5.84 10.26
N PRO A 116 -8.81 5.32 11.48
CA PRO A 116 -9.31 5.93 12.71
C PRO A 116 -8.96 7.41 12.91
N ASP A 117 -7.83 7.87 12.35
CA ASP A 117 -7.36 9.26 12.46
C ASP A 117 -7.87 10.16 11.33
N LYS A 118 -8.43 9.58 10.26
CA LYS A 118 -9.01 10.31 9.12
C LYS A 118 -10.52 10.54 9.28
N VAL A 119 -11.16 9.77 10.15
CA VAL A 119 -12.59 9.80 10.41
C VAL A 119 -12.90 10.69 11.61
N ALA A 120 -13.98 11.49 11.52
CA ALA A 120 -14.46 12.31 12.62
C ALA A 120 -14.77 11.46 13.87
N LEU A 121 -14.52 12.01 15.07
CA LEU A 121 -14.68 11.27 16.34
C LEU A 121 -16.08 10.64 16.49
N GLU A 122 -17.12 11.34 16.05
CA GLU A 122 -18.51 10.87 16.09
C GLU A 122 -18.81 9.71 15.13
N MET A 123 -18.00 9.53 14.09
CA MET A 123 -18.15 8.47 13.08
C MET A 123 -17.33 7.21 13.43
N LYS A 124 -16.45 7.27 14.43
CA LYS A 124 -15.61 6.12 14.82
C LYS A 124 -16.44 4.90 15.25
N PRO A 125 -17.46 5.03 16.11
CA PRO A 125 -18.27 3.88 16.52
C PRO A 125 -18.94 3.19 15.33
N PHE A 126 -19.45 3.97 14.37
CA PHE A 126 -20.03 3.46 13.13
C PHE A 126 -19.01 2.71 12.26
N ILE A 127 -17.80 3.26 12.07
CA ILE A 127 -16.78 2.58 11.27
C ILE A 127 -16.30 1.30 11.96
N GLU A 128 -16.24 1.27 13.29
CA GLU A 128 -15.84 0.10 14.08
C GLU A 128 -16.89 -1.00 14.07
N SER A 129 -18.18 -0.66 14.00
CA SER A 129 -19.28 -1.65 13.95
C SER A 129 -19.45 -2.34 12.60
N LEU A 130 -18.87 -1.79 11.51
CA LEU A 130 -18.95 -2.41 10.19
C LEU A 130 -18.08 -3.68 10.05
N PRO A 131 -18.54 -4.70 9.32
CA PRO A 131 -17.76 -5.90 9.01
C PRO A 131 -16.42 -5.57 8.35
N LYS A 132 -15.34 -6.19 8.84
CA LYS A 132 -13.98 -6.02 8.29
C LYS A 132 -13.61 -7.21 7.38
N PRO A 133 -12.82 -6.98 6.31
CA PRO A 133 -12.24 -5.70 5.87
C PRO A 133 -13.25 -4.80 5.13
N LEU A 134 -13.04 -3.48 5.21
CA LEU A 134 -13.77 -2.50 4.38
C LEU A 134 -13.04 -2.33 3.05
N GLU A 135 -13.65 -2.75 1.96
CA GLU A 135 -13.01 -2.77 0.65
C GLU A 135 -13.46 -1.62 -0.24
N THR A 136 -14.77 -1.36 -0.26
CA THR A 136 -15.42 -0.43 -1.17
C THR A 136 -16.42 0.45 -0.43
N THR A 137 -16.82 1.57 -1.04
CA THR A 137 -17.88 2.42 -0.48
C THR A 137 -19.23 1.72 -0.33
N LYS A 138 -19.44 0.54 -0.94
CA LYS A 138 -20.65 -0.26 -0.73
C LYS A 138 -20.69 -0.86 0.68
N ASP A 139 -19.53 -1.18 1.24
CA ASP A 139 -19.44 -1.77 2.57
C ASP A 139 -19.88 -0.76 3.64
N LEU A 140 -19.69 0.55 3.39
CA LEU A 140 -20.19 1.63 4.24
C LEU A 140 -21.73 1.76 4.25
N LEU A 141 -22.41 1.12 3.30
CA LEU A 141 -23.86 1.19 3.15
C LEU A 141 -24.55 -0.09 3.66
N ALA A 142 -23.78 -1.05 4.18
CA ALA A 142 -24.29 -2.24 4.87
C ALA A 142 -24.71 -1.86 6.29
N ILE A 143 -25.91 -1.28 6.40
CA ILE A 143 -26.46 -0.76 7.66
C ILE A 143 -27.62 -1.65 8.09
N ASP A 144 -27.44 -2.35 9.20
CA ASP A 144 -28.51 -3.00 9.97
C ASP A 144 -28.82 -2.20 11.25
N ASP A 145 -29.60 -2.79 12.15
CA ASP A 145 -30.00 -2.17 13.41
C ASP A 145 -28.79 -1.77 14.29
N GLU A 146 -27.72 -2.58 14.29
CA GLU A 146 -26.50 -2.31 15.07
C GLU A 146 -25.75 -1.11 14.49
N GLN A 147 -25.52 -1.07 13.17
CA GLN A 147 -24.82 0.08 12.57
C GLN A 147 -25.68 1.34 12.55
N TYR A 148 -27.01 1.20 12.47
CA TYR A 148 -27.92 2.33 12.55
C TYR A 148 -27.78 3.06 13.88
N ASP A 149 -27.69 2.35 15.01
CA ASP A 149 -27.57 2.96 16.33
C ASP A 149 -26.26 3.73 16.51
N GLU A 150 -25.20 3.29 15.84
CA GLU A 150 -23.88 3.93 15.86
C GLU A 150 -23.76 5.17 14.95
N LEU A 151 -24.75 5.44 14.10
CA LEU A 151 -24.75 6.65 13.27
C LEU A 151 -24.96 7.93 14.12
N PRO A 152 -24.27 9.03 13.79
CA PRO A 152 -24.59 10.35 14.34
C PRO A 152 -26.05 10.73 14.08
N LYS A 153 -26.65 11.47 15.02
CA LYS A 153 -28.08 11.85 14.96
C LYS A 153 -28.53 12.42 13.61
N PRO A 154 -27.79 13.36 12.97
CA PRO A 154 -28.20 13.89 11.67
C PRO A 154 -28.28 12.83 10.57
N LEU A 155 -27.37 11.84 10.59
CA LEU A 155 -27.37 10.74 9.63
C LEU A 155 -28.45 9.71 9.93
N ARG A 156 -28.76 9.45 11.21
CA ARG A 156 -29.91 8.61 11.60
C ARG A 156 -31.23 9.18 11.11
N GLU A 157 -31.43 10.49 11.25
CA GLU A 157 -32.66 11.15 10.76
C GLU A 157 -32.82 11.01 9.25
N LEU A 158 -31.72 11.16 8.49
CA LEU A 158 -31.73 10.93 7.04
C LEU A 158 -31.96 9.46 6.69
N TYR A 159 -31.33 8.53 7.40
CA TYR A 159 -31.53 7.09 7.21
C TYR A 159 -32.98 6.69 7.50
N LEU A 160 -33.57 7.19 8.60
CA LEU A 160 -34.95 6.92 8.96
C LEU A 160 -35.94 7.44 7.91
N LYS A 161 -35.66 8.61 7.32
CA LYS A 161 -36.44 9.15 6.19
C LYS A 161 -36.37 8.24 4.96
N TYR A 162 -35.18 7.72 4.66
CA TYR A 162 -34.98 6.73 3.60
C TYR A 162 -35.73 5.43 3.90
N ASP A 163 -35.55 4.87 5.10
CA ASP A 163 -36.16 3.62 5.52
C ASP A 163 -37.70 3.69 5.46
N SER A 164 -38.29 4.77 5.96
CA SER A 164 -39.72 5.01 5.87
C SER A 164 -40.22 5.09 4.42
N ALA A 165 -39.47 5.76 3.54
CA ALA A 165 -39.81 5.86 2.12
C ALA A 165 -39.61 4.52 1.37
N ARG A 166 -38.64 3.70 1.81
CA ARG A 166 -38.40 2.36 1.28
C ARG A 166 -39.56 1.42 1.59
N GLU A 167 -40.03 1.41 2.83
CA GLU A 167 -41.20 0.61 3.23
C GLU A 167 -42.45 1.03 2.43
N GLU A 168 -42.72 2.33 2.31
CA GLU A 168 -43.83 2.85 1.48
C GLU A 168 -43.69 2.41 0.02
N ALA A 169 -42.50 2.54 -0.59
CA ALA A 169 -42.26 2.10 -1.96
C ALA A 169 -42.45 0.58 -2.15
N LEU A 170 -42.03 -0.23 -1.18
CA LEU A 170 -42.24 -1.69 -1.18
C LEU A 170 -43.72 -2.04 -1.10
N GLU A 171 -44.46 -1.44 -0.16
CA GLU A 171 -45.92 -1.63 -0.05
C GLU A 171 -46.63 -1.26 -1.37
N TYR A 172 -46.22 -0.14 -1.97
CA TYR A 172 -46.82 0.36 -3.21
C TYR A 172 -46.51 -0.57 -4.39
N HIS A 173 -45.28 -1.06 -4.47
CA HIS A 173 -44.84 -2.00 -5.50
C HIS A 173 -45.74 -3.23 -5.55
N TYR A 174 -46.01 -3.85 -4.40
CA TYR A 174 -46.81 -5.07 -4.27
C TYR A 174 -48.32 -4.84 -4.22
N SER A 175 -48.78 -3.60 -4.03
CA SER A 175 -50.22 -3.30 -4.02
C SER A 175 -50.83 -3.46 -5.42
N PRO A 176 -51.89 -4.27 -5.59
CA PRO A 176 -52.62 -4.37 -6.86
C PRO A 176 -53.60 -3.20 -7.07
N PHE A 177 -53.78 -2.33 -6.06
CA PHE A 177 -54.80 -1.27 -6.06
C PHE A 177 -54.26 0.11 -6.45
N LEU A 178 -52.95 0.24 -6.66
CA LEU A 178 -52.30 1.50 -7.00
C LEU A 178 -51.98 1.59 -8.49
N CYS A 179 -52.10 2.78 -9.04
CA CYS A 179 -51.74 3.05 -10.43
C CYS A 179 -50.21 3.09 -10.60
N GLN A 180 -49.73 3.04 -11.85
CA GLN A 180 -48.29 3.05 -12.13
C GLN A 180 -47.63 4.37 -11.70
N GLU A 181 -48.35 5.48 -11.75
CA GLU A 181 -47.86 6.81 -11.39
C GLU A 181 -47.56 6.88 -9.88
N ASP A 182 -48.52 6.47 -9.03
CA ASP A 182 -48.31 6.43 -7.57
C ASP A 182 -47.13 5.53 -7.18
N LYS A 183 -46.97 4.39 -7.87
CA LYS A 183 -45.83 3.48 -7.64
C LYS A 183 -44.50 4.13 -8.01
N GLN A 184 -44.48 4.90 -9.09
CA GLN A 184 -43.29 5.61 -9.54
C GLN A 184 -42.94 6.75 -8.58
N ASP A 185 -43.93 7.52 -8.14
CA ASP A 185 -43.74 8.62 -7.19
C ASP A 185 -43.15 8.13 -5.85
N ALA A 186 -43.64 7.00 -5.33
CA ALA A 186 -43.08 6.38 -4.12
C ALA A 186 -41.63 5.90 -4.34
N ALA A 187 -41.33 5.29 -5.50
CA ALA A 187 -39.97 4.87 -5.84
C ALA A 187 -39.02 6.08 -5.99
N ASP A 188 -39.47 7.17 -6.61
CA ASP A 188 -38.66 8.38 -6.79
C ASP A 188 -38.39 9.08 -5.46
N LYS A 189 -39.38 9.12 -4.56
CA LYS A 189 -39.22 9.60 -3.18
C LYS A 189 -38.20 8.77 -2.40
N MET A 190 -38.28 7.44 -2.49
CA MET A 190 -37.30 6.53 -1.88
C MET A 190 -35.89 6.78 -2.44
N ASN A 191 -35.74 6.84 -3.77
CA ASN A 191 -34.45 7.07 -4.42
C ASN A 191 -33.83 8.41 -4.04
N LEU A 192 -34.64 9.47 -3.93
CA LEU A 192 -34.20 10.78 -3.47
C LEU A 192 -33.71 10.73 -2.01
N ALA A 193 -34.49 10.12 -1.11
CA ALA A 193 -34.11 10.00 0.30
C ALA A 193 -32.85 9.15 0.49
N TYR A 194 -32.72 8.06 -0.27
CA TYR A 194 -31.51 7.24 -0.28
C TYR A 194 -30.29 8.05 -0.73
N LYS A 195 -30.44 8.84 -1.81
CA LYS A 195 -29.38 9.70 -2.32
C LYS A 195 -28.97 10.76 -1.29
N GLU A 196 -29.92 11.44 -0.66
CA GLU A 196 -29.65 12.43 0.40
C GLU A 196 -28.86 11.81 1.56
N PHE A 197 -29.27 10.63 2.02
CA PHE A 197 -28.56 9.89 3.07
C PHE A 197 -27.15 9.48 2.62
N LYS A 198 -27.02 8.84 1.46
CA LYS A 198 -25.75 8.35 0.90
C LYS A 198 -24.74 9.49 0.72
N ASP A 199 -25.19 10.60 0.13
CA ASP A 199 -24.34 11.77 -0.13
C ASP A 199 -23.88 12.40 1.20
N ALA A 200 -24.77 12.53 2.19
CA ALA A 200 -24.42 13.06 3.51
C ALA A 200 -23.42 12.16 4.27
N LEU A 201 -23.59 10.83 4.18
CA LEU A 201 -22.67 9.86 4.79
C LEU A 201 -21.27 9.97 4.15
N PHE A 202 -21.21 10.00 2.82
CA PHE A 202 -19.95 10.08 2.08
C PHE A 202 -19.24 11.41 2.29
N GLU A 203 -19.98 12.51 2.38
CA GLU A 203 -19.44 13.83 2.74
C GLU A 203 -18.83 13.80 4.15
N LYS A 204 -19.49 13.19 5.13
CA LYS A 204 -18.97 13.08 6.51
C LYS A 204 -17.73 12.22 6.62
N LEU A 205 -17.63 11.16 5.82
CA LEU A 205 -16.46 10.29 5.76
C LEU A 205 -15.38 10.82 4.80
N ASN A 206 -15.63 11.92 4.09
CA ASN A 206 -14.75 12.47 3.06
C ASN A 206 -14.32 11.43 2.01
N VAL A 207 -15.27 10.59 1.59
CA VAL A 207 -15.09 9.54 0.57
C VAL A 207 -15.91 9.86 -0.69
N LYS A 208 -15.41 9.42 -1.85
CA LYS A 208 -16.13 9.52 -3.12
C LYS A 208 -16.79 8.20 -3.47
N GLU A 209 -17.93 8.25 -4.16
CA GLU A 209 -18.59 7.04 -4.64
C GLU A 209 -17.67 6.21 -5.55
N GLY A 210 -17.56 4.92 -5.24
CA GLY A 210 -16.69 3.99 -5.96
C GLY A 210 -15.20 4.09 -5.61
N GLN A 211 -14.83 4.91 -4.62
CA GLN A 211 -13.47 4.96 -4.09
C GLN A 211 -13.10 3.65 -3.38
N SER A 212 -11.87 3.19 -3.60
CA SER A 212 -11.28 2.10 -2.81
C SER A 212 -11.07 2.55 -1.37
N LEU A 213 -11.52 1.74 -0.41
CA LEU A 213 -11.29 1.97 1.02
C LEU A 213 -10.11 1.16 1.56
N GLN A 214 -9.67 0.15 0.79
CA GLN A 214 -8.52 -0.65 1.18
C GLN A 214 -7.25 0.22 1.19
N PRO A 215 -6.36 0.01 2.17
CA PRO A 215 -4.96 0.33 2.00
C PRO A 215 -4.43 -0.26 0.69
N VAL A 216 -3.39 0.35 0.13
CA VAL A 216 -2.73 -0.24 -1.05
C VAL A 216 -2.26 -1.66 -0.74
N LYS A 217 -2.40 -2.56 -1.71
CA LYS A 217 -2.00 -3.95 -1.53
C LYS A 217 -0.47 -4.03 -1.42
N THR A 218 0.03 -4.65 -0.36
CA THR A 218 1.46 -4.92 -0.16
C THR A 218 1.77 -6.40 -0.31
N ILE A 219 2.96 -6.71 -0.84
CA ILE A 219 3.53 -8.06 -0.90
C ILE A 219 4.98 -7.95 -0.47
N ARG A 220 5.41 -8.73 0.54
CA ARG A 220 6.84 -8.82 0.87
C ARG A 220 7.54 -9.73 -0.13
N GLU A 221 8.56 -9.20 -0.79
CA GLU A 221 9.51 -9.98 -1.57
C GLU A 221 10.77 -10.18 -0.72
N THR A 222 11.26 -11.40 -0.63
CA THR A 222 12.53 -11.72 0.03
C THR A 222 13.44 -12.46 -0.94
N PRO A 223 14.76 -12.28 -0.85
CA PRO A 223 15.70 -13.12 -1.58
C PRO A 223 15.60 -14.58 -1.11
N SER A 224 16.24 -15.47 -1.86
CA SER A 224 16.35 -16.89 -1.50
C SER A 224 17.05 -17.07 -0.13
N GLU A 225 16.78 -18.21 0.51
CA GLU A 225 17.35 -18.52 1.84
C GLU A 225 18.89 -18.46 1.83
N GLY A 226 19.46 -17.73 2.79
CA GLY A 226 20.91 -17.56 2.95
C GLY A 226 21.51 -16.31 2.30
N TYR A 227 20.69 -15.47 1.64
CA TYR A 227 21.09 -14.17 1.11
C TYR A 227 20.45 -13.03 1.89
N LYS A 228 21.19 -11.93 2.07
CA LYS A 228 20.71 -10.72 2.73
C LYS A 228 19.79 -9.92 1.80
N ASP A 229 20.21 -9.72 0.56
CA ASP A 229 19.51 -8.93 -0.44
C ASP A 229 19.54 -9.61 -1.82
N PHE A 230 18.88 -9.00 -2.82
CA PHE A 230 18.78 -9.59 -4.16
C PHE A 230 20.08 -9.46 -4.95
N ASN A 231 20.90 -8.45 -4.65
CA ASN A 231 22.20 -8.29 -5.26
C ASN A 231 23.17 -9.41 -4.83
N ASP A 232 23.19 -9.74 -3.54
CA ASP A 232 23.91 -10.87 -2.98
C ASP A 232 23.45 -12.19 -3.59
N GLU A 233 22.14 -12.39 -3.76
CA GLU A 233 21.59 -13.58 -4.44
C GLU A 233 22.06 -13.68 -5.90
N LEU A 234 22.06 -12.57 -6.64
CA LEU A 234 22.51 -12.58 -8.03
C LEU A 234 24.01 -12.90 -8.14
N LEU A 235 24.82 -12.36 -7.23
CA LEU A 235 26.27 -12.53 -7.19
C LEU A 235 26.73 -13.80 -6.47
N ASP A 236 25.79 -14.58 -5.93
CA ASP A 236 26.03 -15.75 -5.08
C ASP A 236 26.93 -15.46 -3.86
N LYS A 237 26.76 -14.28 -3.26
CA LYS A 237 27.43 -13.87 -2.03
C LYS A 237 26.56 -14.22 -0.82
N LYS A 238 26.83 -15.36 -0.21
CA LYS A 238 26.06 -15.81 0.97
C LYS A 238 26.42 -14.98 2.20
N GLN A 239 25.44 -14.82 3.09
CA GLN A 239 25.51 -14.03 4.34
C GLN A 239 26.66 -14.43 5.30
N TYR A 240 27.35 -15.56 5.03
CA TYR A 240 28.48 -16.08 5.81
C TYR A 240 29.84 -16.03 5.10
N ALA A 241 29.98 -15.31 3.98
CA ALA A 241 31.30 -15.07 3.39
C ALA A 241 32.07 -14.05 4.24
N LEU A 242 32.95 -14.55 5.12
CA LEU A 242 33.71 -13.81 6.13
C LEU A 242 34.74 -12.79 5.61
N THR A 243 34.66 -12.38 4.34
CA THR A 243 35.66 -11.52 3.70
C THR A 243 35.00 -10.61 2.66
N ASP A 244 34.67 -9.39 3.07
CA ASP A 244 34.41 -8.30 2.13
C ASP A 244 35.75 -7.89 1.50
N VAL A 245 36.05 -8.49 0.34
CA VAL A 245 37.14 -8.02 -0.51
C VAL A 245 36.61 -6.81 -1.26
N ILE A 246 36.96 -5.62 -0.78
CA ILE A 246 36.70 -4.37 -1.50
C ILE A 246 37.76 -4.27 -2.60
N GLU A 247 37.37 -4.54 -3.84
CA GLU A 247 38.17 -4.15 -5.01
C GLU A 247 37.99 -2.63 -5.21
N THR A 248 38.97 -1.84 -4.79
CA THR A 248 39.00 -0.41 -5.11
C THR A 248 39.33 -0.21 -6.58
N ALA A 249 38.65 0.73 -7.24
CA ALA A 249 38.84 1.06 -8.65
C ALA A 249 40.32 1.28 -9.02
N PHE A 250 40.69 0.76 -10.19
CA PHE A 250 42.03 0.80 -10.78
C PHE A 250 42.67 2.20 -10.72
N ASP A 251 43.90 2.27 -10.23
CA ASP A 251 44.85 3.33 -10.57
C ASP A 251 45.35 3.15 -12.02
N ASP A 252 45.76 4.24 -12.67
CA ASP A 252 46.17 4.33 -14.09
C ASP A 252 47.28 3.34 -14.50
N ASP A 253 47.94 2.70 -13.53
CA ASP A 253 49.02 1.71 -13.71
C ASP A 253 48.58 0.24 -13.51
N GLY A 254 47.28 -0.01 -13.22
CA GLY A 254 46.70 -1.36 -13.20
C GLY A 254 47.20 -2.27 -12.07
N ILE A 255 47.60 -1.71 -10.91
CA ILE A 255 48.08 -2.48 -9.76
C ILE A 255 46.94 -2.65 -8.75
N ASN A 256 46.49 -3.88 -8.54
CA ASN A 256 45.50 -4.19 -7.50
C ASN A 256 46.01 -3.83 -6.10
N LEU A 257 45.42 -2.81 -5.48
CA LEU A 257 45.53 -2.55 -4.04
C LEU A 257 44.40 -3.31 -3.32
N THR A 258 44.58 -4.61 -3.12
CA THR A 258 43.68 -5.38 -2.25
C THR A 258 43.95 -5.00 -0.80
N VAL A 259 43.01 -4.30 -0.17
CA VAL A 259 43.03 -4.05 1.28
C VAL A 259 41.99 -4.95 1.93
N GLU A 260 42.45 -5.99 2.62
CA GLU A 260 41.58 -6.79 3.49
C GLU A 260 41.18 -5.95 4.69
N ARG A 261 39.89 -5.66 4.85
CA ARG A 261 39.36 -4.99 6.03
C ARG A 261 38.52 -6.00 6.81
N GLN A 262 39.00 -6.41 7.99
CA GLN A 262 38.18 -7.12 8.95
C GLN A 262 37.20 -6.13 9.58
N GLU A 263 35.91 -6.34 9.37
CA GLU A 263 34.89 -5.68 10.19
C GLU A 263 34.82 -6.41 11.54
N GLU A 264 35.28 -5.75 12.61
CA GLU A 264 34.96 -6.18 13.97
C GLU A 264 33.48 -5.89 14.24
N ASN A 265 32.68 -6.94 14.42
CA ASN A 265 31.31 -6.86 14.91
C ASN A 265 31.21 -5.93 16.14
N GLU A 266 30.34 -4.91 16.08
CA GLU A 266 30.10 -3.98 17.20
C GLU A 266 29.43 -4.63 18.44
N GLU A 267 29.22 -5.95 18.46
CA GLU A 267 28.60 -6.67 19.60
C GLU A 267 29.52 -6.90 20.81
N THR A 268 30.82 -6.56 20.77
CA THR A 268 31.72 -6.75 21.93
C THR A 268 31.94 -5.49 22.80
N LYS A 269 31.19 -4.40 22.60
CA LYS A 269 31.21 -3.24 23.51
C LYS A 269 30.37 -3.41 24.78
N HIS A 270 30.32 -4.60 25.36
CA HIS A 270 29.96 -4.77 26.77
C HIS A 270 30.74 -5.95 27.34
N HIS A 271 31.88 -5.68 27.96
CA HIS A 271 32.34 -6.25 29.25
C HIS A 271 33.81 -5.87 29.49
N GLY A 272 34.05 -4.91 30.38
CA GLY A 272 35.41 -4.50 30.70
C GLY A 272 35.56 -3.41 31.74
N PHE A 273 34.71 -3.32 32.77
CA PHE A 273 35.10 -2.60 33.97
C PHE A 273 36.14 -3.46 34.72
N LYS A 274 37.41 -3.10 34.57
CA LYS A 274 38.49 -3.59 35.43
C LYS A 274 38.42 -2.89 36.79
N ARG A 275 38.72 -3.70 37.81
CA ARG A 275 38.77 -3.45 39.26
C ARG A 275 39.30 -2.08 39.68
#